data_AF-A0A059EXW4-F1
#
_entry.id   AF-A0A059EXW4-F1
#
_cell.length_a   1.000
_cell.length_b   1.000
_cell.length_c   1.000
_cell.angle_alpha   90.00
_cell.angle_beta   90.00
_cell.angle_gamma   90.00
#
_symmetry.space_group_name_H-M   'P 1'
#
loop_
_entity.id
_entity.type
_entity.pdbx_description
1 polymer ?
#
loop_
_entity_poly.entity_id
_entity_poly.type
_entity_poly.pdbx_seq_one_letter_code
_entity_poly.pdbx_strand_id
1 'polypeptide(L)'
;MNSEYTSEFNSELNYSTNKSENTLLNLTKRFLQILSESSDQSLDLNNASYLLNVSKRRIYDITNVLEGLELITKTHVNTVKWIGDDINRYINGNMNSEDDENNVENEINRINEEINYLHSDINDFLSSDLSERSRYIRIEDLRRIKRLKDKILLVVKISENTKIDYKKRGKGDEIEITA
;
A
#
# COMPACT_ATOMS: atom_id res chain seq x y z
N MET A 1 -14.84 40.24 -33.81
CA MET A 1 -13.43 40.17 -33.37
C MET A 1 -13.35 39.08 -32.32
N ASN A 2 -12.98 37.87 -32.74
CA ASN A 2 -12.55 36.70 -31.94
C ASN A 2 -12.57 35.44 -32.83
N SER A 3 -12.03 35.52 -34.04
CA SER A 3 -11.85 34.36 -34.93
C SER A 3 -10.39 34.13 -35.35
N GLU A 4 -9.46 35.00 -34.92
CA GLU A 4 -8.02 34.86 -35.20
C GLU A 4 -7.25 34.20 -34.04
N TYR A 5 -7.74 34.32 -32.79
CA TYR A 5 -7.11 33.66 -31.62
C TYR A 5 -7.35 32.15 -31.54
N THR A 6 -8.43 31.64 -32.16
CA THR A 6 -8.73 30.20 -32.20
C THR A 6 -8.07 29.46 -33.37
N SER A 7 -7.47 30.19 -34.33
CA SER A 7 -6.75 29.54 -35.44
C SER A 7 -5.26 29.32 -35.15
N GLU A 8 -4.62 30.17 -34.34
CA GLU A 8 -3.18 30.01 -34.02
C GLU A 8 -2.88 28.79 -33.14
N PHE A 9 -3.82 28.37 -32.28
CA PHE A 9 -3.66 27.16 -31.47
C PHE A 9 -3.82 25.85 -32.30
N ASN A 10 -4.46 25.93 -33.46
CA ASN A 10 -4.67 24.79 -34.36
C ASN A 10 -3.60 24.68 -35.47
N SER A 11 -2.81 25.74 -35.69
CA SER A 11 -1.73 25.73 -36.69
C SER A 11 -0.39 25.19 -36.18
N GLU A 12 -0.14 25.19 -34.86
CA GLU A 12 1.09 24.61 -34.27
C GLU A 12 1.06 23.08 -34.10
N LEU A 13 -0.10 22.43 -34.31
CA LEU A 13 -0.24 20.97 -34.21
C LEU A 13 -0.04 20.22 -35.54
N ASN A 14 0.19 20.91 -36.66
CA ASN A 14 0.17 20.28 -37.99
C ASN A 14 1.51 20.16 -38.73
N TYR A 15 2.64 20.46 -38.08
CA TYR A 15 3.96 20.23 -38.70
C TYR A 15 5.02 19.74 -37.70
N SER A 16 4.81 18.57 -37.09
CA SER A 16 5.94 17.77 -36.57
C SER A 16 5.60 16.29 -36.45
N THR A 17 5.85 15.56 -37.54
CA THR A 17 6.17 14.12 -37.64
C THR A 17 5.45 13.13 -36.71
N ASN A 18 4.75 12.16 -37.30
CA ASN A 18 4.10 10.94 -36.73
C ASN A 18 4.91 10.10 -35.69
N LYS A 19 6.10 10.56 -35.25
CA LYS A 19 7.00 9.90 -34.30
C LYS A 19 6.73 10.28 -32.84
N SER A 20 6.25 11.50 -32.55
CA SER A 20 5.95 11.96 -31.18
C SER A 20 4.72 11.28 -30.58
N GLU A 21 3.69 11.04 -31.41
CA GLU A 21 2.43 10.40 -30.99
C GLU A 21 2.59 8.92 -30.60
N ASN A 22 3.56 8.22 -31.19
CA ASN A 22 3.81 6.79 -30.97
C ASN A 22 4.90 6.48 -29.93
N THR A 23 5.36 7.51 -29.19
CA THR A 23 6.28 7.30 -28.07
C THR A 23 5.65 6.42 -27.00
N LEU A 24 6.46 5.63 -26.28
CA LEU A 24 5.94 4.76 -25.22
C LEU A 24 5.20 5.59 -24.15
N LEU A 25 5.73 6.76 -23.80
CA LEU A 25 5.10 7.67 -22.84
C LEU A 25 3.68 8.05 -23.25
N ASN A 26 3.47 8.53 -24.49
CA ASN A 26 2.15 8.94 -24.97
C ASN A 26 1.18 7.76 -25.08
N LEU A 27 1.67 6.59 -25.51
CA LEU A 27 0.86 5.38 -25.54
C LEU A 27 0.46 4.93 -24.13
N THR A 28 1.37 4.99 -23.16
CA THR A 28 1.08 4.68 -21.75
C THR A 28 0.06 5.64 -21.16
N LYS A 29 0.18 6.96 -21.40
CA LYS A 29 -0.81 7.94 -20.91
C LYS A 29 -2.22 7.65 -21.44
N ARG A 30 -2.34 7.42 -22.75
CA ARG A 30 -3.63 7.06 -23.38
C ARG A 30 -4.14 5.70 -22.92
N PHE A 31 -3.25 4.72 -22.70
CA PHE A 31 -3.61 3.42 -22.13
C PHE A 31 -4.21 3.57 -20.74
N LEU A 32 -3.60 4.37 -19.86
CA LEU A 32 -4.12 4.65 -18.52
C LEU A 32 -5.46 5.38 -18.55
N GLN A 33 -5.65 6.31 -19.50
CA GLN A 33 -6.94 6.97 -19.70
C GLN A 33 -8.05 5.98 -20.11
N ILE A 34 -7.76 5.07 -21.04
CA ILE A 34 -8.74 4.02 -21.41
C ILE A 34 -9.03 3.13 -20.21
N LEU A 35 -8.01 2.77 -19.42
CA LEU A 35 -8.14 1.91 -18.24
C LEU A 35 -8.95 2.59 -17.13
N SER A 36 -8.81 3.91 -16.93
CA SER A 36 -9.56 4.67 -15.91
C SER A 36 -11.04 4.80 -16.27
N GLU A 37 -11.36 4.90 -17.55
CA GLU A 37 -12.74 4.96 -18.07
C GLU A 37 -13.40 3.57 -18.16
N SER A 38 -12.63 2.49 -18.03
CA SER A 38 -13.12 1.11 -18.16
C SER A 38 -13.80 0.60 -16.88
N SER A 39 -14.81 -0.24 -17.05
CA SER A 39 -15.51 -0.88 -15.94
C SER A 39 -14.55 -1.73 -15.10
N ASP A 40 -14.60 -1.54 -13.77
CA ASP A 40 -13.73 -2.24 -12.80
C ASP A 40 -12.22 -2.04 -13.09
N GLN A 41 -11.87 -0.96 -13.80
CA GLN A 41 -10.49 -0.66 -14.23
C GLN A 41 -9.79 -1.86 -14.88
N SER A 42 -10.55 -2.60 -15.69
CA SER A 42 -10.10 -3.78 -16.42
C SER A 42 -10.12 -3.52 -17.91
N LEU A 43 -9.09 -3.97 -18.63
CA LEU A 43 -8.92 -3.68 -20.05
C LEU A 43 -8.48 -4.92 -20.83
N ASP A 44 -9.24 -5.21 -21.89
CA ASP A 44 -8.87 -6.19 -22.90
C ASP A 44 -7.76 -5.64 -23.81
N LEU A 45 -6.67 -6.40 -23.96
CA LEU A 45 -5.47 -6.01 -24.71
C LEU A 45 -5.71 -5.93 -26.22
N ASN A 46 -6.69 -6.66 -26.78
CA ASN A 46 -7.10 -6.49 -28.18
C ASN A 46 -7.84 -5.16 -28.35
N ASN A 47 -8.74 -4.84 -27.42
CA ASN A 47 -9.45 -3.57 -27.43
C ASN A 47 -8.47 -2.39 -27.28
N ALA A 48 -7.50 -2.50 -26.37
CA ALA A 48 -6.43 -1.51 -26.22
C ALA A 48 -5.62 -1.33 -27.52
N SER A 49 -5.25 -2.43 -28.19
CA SER A 49 -4.54 -2.41 -29.47
C SER A 49 -5.33 -1.68 -30.56
N TYR A 50 -6.66 -1.88 -30.60
CA TYR A 50 -7.56 -1.21 -31.52
C TYR A 50 -7.68 0.29 -31.22
N LEU A 51 -7.97 0.67 -29.97
CA LEU A 51 -8.19 2.06 -29.56
C LEU A 51 -6.92 2.92 -29.66
N LEU A 52 -5.76 2.34 -29.36
CA LEU A 52 -4.48 3.04 -29.47
C LEU A 52 -3.91 3.01 -30.89
N ASN A 53 -4.53 2.27 -31.81
CA ASN A 53 -4.08 2.08 -33.20
C ASN A 53 -2.61 1.62 -33.30
N VAL A 54 -2.23 0.66 -32.45
CA VAL A 54 -0.88 0.09 -32.41
C VAL A 54 -0.93 -1.42 -32.43
N SER A 55 0.19 -2.06 -32.80
CA SER A 55 0.29 -3.52 -32.75
C SER A 55 0.27 -4.06 -31.31
N LYS A 56 -0.17 -5.30 -31.13
CA LYS A 56 -0.12 -6.01 -29.82
C LYS A 56 1.26 -5.98 -29.18
N ARG A 57 2.33 -5.94 -29.99
CA ARG A 57 3.69 -5.84 -29.47
C ARG A 57 3.89 -4.57 -28.64
N ARG A 58 3.35 -3.43 -29.05
CA ARG A 58 3.46 -2.16 -28.31
C ARG A 58 2.62 -2.17 -27.03
N ILE A 59 1.48 -2.85 -27.04
CA ILE A 59 0.69 -3.07 -25.81
C ILE A 59 1.51 -3.84 -24.78
N TYR A 60 2.26 -4.87 -25.19
CA TYR A 60 3.14 -5.59 -24.27
C TYR A 60 4.30 -4.75 -23.71
N ASP A 61 4.83 -3.79 -24.47
CA ASP A 61 5.82 -2.85 -23.92
C ASP A 61 5.23 -2.05 -22.75
N ILE A 62 3.96 -1.64 -22.85
CA ILE A 62 3.26 -0.92 -21.79
C ILE A 62 2.96 -1.85 -20.62
N THR A 63 2.37 -3.02 -20.88
CA THR A 63 1.97 -3.94 -19.80
C THR A 63 3.17 -4.48 -19.04
N ASN A 64 4.29 -4.78 -19.70
CA ASN A 64 5.49 -5.28 -19.02
C ASN A 64 6.06 -4.25 -18.04
N VAL A 65 6.02 -2.96 -18.41
CA VAL A 65 6.49 -1.89 -17.52
C VAL A 65 5.54 -1.74 -16.34
N LEU A 66 4.23 -1.68 -16.59
CA LEU A 66 3.23 -1.52 -15.52
C LEU A 66 3.14 -2.76 -14.60
N GLU A 67 3.33 -3.96 -15.14
CA GLU A 67 3.41 -5.21 -14.36
C GLU A 67 4.72 -5.27 -13.56
N GLY A 68 5.85 -4.85 -14.14
CA GLY A 68 7.11 -4.74 -13.43
C GLY A 68 7.13 -3.70 -12.31
N LEU A 69 6.20 -2.73 -12.37
CA LEU A 69 5.91 -1.76 -11.29
C LEU A 69 4.78 -2.21 -10.37
N GLU A 70 4.21 -3.41 -10.57
CA GLU A 70 3.10 -3.96 -9.79
C GLU A 70 1.83 -3.09 -9.78
N LEU A 71 1.63 -2.26 -10.81
CA LEU A 71 0.45 -1.39 -10.93
C LEU A 71 -0.73 -2.06 -11.65
N ILE A 72 -0.45 -3.11 -12.42
CA ILE A 72 -1.46 -3.92 -13.09
C ILE A 72 -1.23 -5.40 -12.84
N THR A 73 -2.29 -6.20 -12.93
CA THR A 73 -2.21 -7.66 -12.90
C THR A 73 -3.01 -8.28 -14.04
N LYS A 74 -2.63 -9.49 -14.44
CA LYS A 74 -3.37 -10.28 -15.43
C LYS A 74 -4.52 -11.01 -14.75
N THR A 75 -5.75 -10.73 -15.16
CA THR A 75 -6.95 -11.39 -14.61
C THR A 75 -7.32 -12.62 -15.43
N HIS A 76 -7.41 -12.47 -16.75
CA HIS A 76 -7.72 -13.53 -17.70
C HIS A 76 -6.87 -13.42 -18.97
N VAL A 77 -7.06 -14.35 -19.91
CA VAL A 77 -6.36 -14.30 -21.21
C VAL A 77 -6.71 -12.98 -21.92
N ASN A 78 -5.69 -12.24 -22.34
CA ASN A 78 -5.82 -10.92 -22.96
C ASN A 78 -6.47 -9.83 -22.10
N THR A 79 -6.55 -9.96 -20.77
CA THR A 79 -7.14 -8.93 -19.91
C THR A 79 -6.19 -8.57 -18.76
N VAL A 80 -6.04 -7.26 -18.53
CA VAL A 80 -5.31 -6.72 -17.38
C VAL A 80 -6.25 -5.88 -16.52
N LYS A 81 -5.93 -5.75 -15.24
CA LYS A 81 -6.67 -4.93 -14.29
C LYS A 81 -5.70 -4.05 -13.50
N TRP A 82 -6.11 -2.81 -13.26
CA TRP A 82 -5.40 -1.90 -12.37
C TRP A 82 -5.48 -2.37 -10.92
N ILE A 83 -4.34 -2.36 -10.22
CA ILE A 83 -4.23 -2.71 -8.80
C ILE A 83 -3.49 -1.66 -7.97
N GLY A 84 -3.06 -0.55 -8.61
CA GLY A 84 -2.48 0.60 -7.93
C GLY A 84 -3.51 1.42 -7.16
N ASP A 85 -3.07 2.55 -6.61
CA ASP A 85 -3.94 3.55 -6.00
C ASP A 85 -4.72 4.35 -7.08
N ASP A 86 -5.13 5.58 -6.82
CA ASP A 86 -5.95 6.32 -7.79
C ASP A 86 -5.21 6.55 -9.12
N ILE A 87 -5.65 5.86 -10.18
CA ILE A 87 -5.08 5.93 -11.53
C ILE A 87 -4.99 7.37 -12.07
N ASN A 88 -5.86 8.27 -11.64
CA ASN A 88 -5.88 9.67 -12.06
C ASN A 88 -4.62 10.44 -11.62
N ARG A 89 -3.97 10.01 -10.53
CA ARG A 89 -2.68 10.56 -10.06
C ARG A 89 -1.60 10.42 -11.13
N TYR A 90 -1.62 9.33 -11.88
CA TYR A 90 -0.63 9.05 -12.94
C TYR A 90 -0.98 9.71 -14.28
N ILE A 91 -2.26 10.00 -14.52
CA ILE A 91 -2.74 10.63 -15.77
C ILE A 91 -2.49 12.14 -15.75
N ASN A 92 -2.85 12.80 -14.65
CA ASN A 92 -2.96 14.26 -14.61
C ASN A 92 -1.61 14.97 -14.40
N GLY A 93 -0.51 14.26 -14.12
CA GLY A 93 0.86 14.79 -14.12
C GLY A 93 1.17 15.88 -13.09
N ASN A 94 0.16 16.49 -12.46
CA ASN A 94 0.28 17.39 -11.33
C ASN A 94 0.24 16.57 -10.04
N MET A 95 1.31 15.82 -9.81
CA MET A 95 1.76 15.65 -8.44
C MET A 95 2.45 16.95 -8.09
N ASN A 96 1.72 17.86 -7.43
CA ASN A 96 2.40 18.82 -6.57
C ASN A 96 3.09 17.95 -5.51
N SER A 97 4.35 17.61 -5.72
CA SER A 97 5.12 16.75 -4.81
C SER A 97 5.11 17.28 -3.38
N GLU A 98 4.97 18.61 -3.23
CA GLU A 98 4.79 19.28 -1.94
C GLU A 98 3.45 18.92 -1.27
N ASP A 99 2.35 18.77 -2.02
CA ASP A 99 1.05 18.40 -1.44
C ASP A 99 1.05 16.94 -0.94
N ASP A 100 1.73 16.04 -1.66
CA ASP A 100 1.87 14.63 -1.26
C ASP A 100 2.83 14.46 -0.08
N GLU A 101 3.98 15.15 -0.05
CA GLU A 101 4.91 15.12 1.08
C GLU A 101 4.26 15.70 2.35
N ASN A 102 3.56 16.83 2.23
CA ASN A 102 2.84 17.42 3.36
C ASN A 102 1.72 16.51 3.85
N ASN A 103 1.03 15.79 2.95
CA ASN A 103 -0.01 14.85 3.33
C ASN A 103 0.54 13.65 4.11
N VAL A 104 1.69 13.11 3.68
CA VAL A 104 2.38 12.03 4.40
C VAL A 104 2.83 12.50 5.78
N GLU A 105 3.45 13.68 5.86
CA GLU A 105 3.90 14.26 7.13
C GLU A 105 2.73 14.51 8.09
N ASN A 106 1.60 15.00 7.59
CA ASN A 106 0.39 15.19 8.38
C ASN A 106 -0.16 13.86 8.94
N GLU A 107 -0.17 12.80 8.13
CA GLU A 107 -0.63 11.48 8.58
C GLU A 107 0.34 10.87 9.60
N ILE A 108 1.65 11.03 9.42
CA ILE A 108 2.66 10.63 10.42
C ILE A 108 2.39 11.34 11.75
N ASN A 109 2.19 12.66 11.72
CA ASN A 109 1.94 13.44 12.93
C ASN A 109 0.64 13.01 13.63
N ARG A 110 -0.42 12.78 12.87
CA ARG A 110 -1.69 12.27 13.39
C ARG A 110 -1.55 10.91 14.07
N ILE A 111 -0.83 9.97 13.44
CA ILE A 111 -0.59 8.64 14.01
C ILE A 111 0.24 8.76 15.29
N ASN A 112 1.26 9.63 15.31
CA ASN A 112 2.06 9.87 16.51
C ASN A 112 1.24 10.46 17.66
N GLU A 113 0.33 11.39 17.36
CA GLU A 113 -0.62 11.93 18.35
C GLU A 113 -1.52 10.83 18.94
N GLU A 114 -2.03 9.93 18.09
CA GLU A 114 -2.86 8.80 18.54
C GLU A 114 -2.06 7.82 19.40
N ILE A 115 -0.82 7.48 19.02
CA ILE A 115 0.09 6.65 19.83
C ILE A 115 0.33 7.30 21.20
N ASN A 116 0.61 8.60 21.23
CA ASN A 116 0.87 9.31 22.47
C ASN A 116 -0.38 9.35 23.37
N TYR A 117 -1.55 9.56 22.78
CA TYR A 117 -2.82 9.51 23.50
C TYR A 117 -3.05 8.12 24.13
N LEU A 118 -2.89 7.05 23.35
CA LEU A 118 -3.08 5.68 23.84
C LEU A 118 -2.07 5.31 24.92
N HIS A 119 -0.81 5.74 24.79
CA HIS A 119 0.17 5.57 25.86
C HIS A 119 -0.24 6.30 27.14
N SER A 120 -0.75 7.53 27.03
CA SER A 120 -1.25 8.27 28.20
C SER A 120 -2.43 7.54 28.85
N ASP A 121 -3.41 7.09 28.06
CA ASP A 121 -4.60 6.39 28.55
C ASP A 121 -4.24 5.09 29.29
N ILE A 122 -3.30 4.30 28.72
CA ILE A 122 -2.78 3.10 29.38
C ILE A 122 -2.07 3.46 30.69
N ASN A 123 -1.24 4.50 30.69
CA ASN A 123 -0.50 4.92 31.90
C ASN A 123 -1.43 5.44 32.99
N ASP A 124 -2.46 6.20 32.64
CA ASP A 124 -3.48 6.69 33.58
C ASP A 124 -4.26 5.52 34.18
N PHE A 125 -4.66 4.54 33.34
CA PHE A 125 -5.28 3.31 33.81
C PHE A 125 -4.36 2.52 34.75
N LEU A 126 -3.07 2.41 34.43
CA LEU A 126 -2.05 1.72 35.24
C LEU A 126 -1.58 2.52 36.48
N SER A 127 -1.93 3.79 36.61
CA SER A 127 -1.58 4.61 37.78
C SER A 127 -2.70 4.68 38.82
N SER A 128 -3.91 4.23 38.48
CA SER A 128 -5.05 4.22 39.42
C SER A 128 -4.94 3.09 40.47
N ASP A 129 -5.21 3.42 41.75
CA ASP A 129 -5.18 2.48 42.90
C ASP A 129 -6.19 1.31 42.72
N LEU A 130 -7.33 1.59 42.10
CA LEU A 130 -8.32 0.55 41.75
C LEU A 130 -7.75 -0.48 40.77
N SER A 131 -6.88 -0.05 39.85
CA SER A 131 -6.28 -0.92 38.84
C SER A 131 -5.26 -1.88 39.45
N GLU A 132 -4.52 -1.49 40.49
CA GLU A 132 -3.55 -2.38 41.14
C GLU A 132 -4.24 -3.61 41.77
N ARG A 133 -5.42 -3.41 42.37
CA ARG A 133 -6.21 -4.50 42.98
C ARG A 133 -6.88 -5.42 41.95
N SER A 134 -7.07 -4.97 40.71
CA SER A 134 -7.66 -5.76 39.62
C SER A 134 -6.64 -6.31 38.62
N ARG A 135 -5.34 -6.04 38.78
CA ARG A 135 -4.26 -6.56 37.93
C ARG A 135 -3.87 -8.00 38.27
N TYR A 136 -4.80 -8.92 38.08
CA TYR A 136 -4.53 -10.34 38.20
C TYR A 136 -5.34 -11.14 37.17
N ILE A 137 -4.87 -12.35 36.88
CA ILE A 137 -5.53 -13.30 36.00
C ILE A 137 -5.93 -14.50 36.85
N ARG A 138 -7.15 -15.01 36.71
CA ARG A 138 -7.57 -16.24 37.40
C ARG A 138 -7.11 -17.45 36.63
N ILE A 139 -6.89 -18.56 37.35
CA ILE A 139 -6.56 -19.84 36.70
C ILE A 139 -7.67 -20.30 35.73
N GLU A 140 -8.91 -19.95 36.00
CA GLU A 140 -10.06 -20.22 35.14
C GLU A 140 -9.96 -19.51 33.80
N ASP A 141 -9.43 -18.28 33.76
CA ASP A 141 -9.21 -17.52 32.54
C ASP A 141 -8.17 -18.22 31.65
N LEU A 142 -7.09 -18.71 32.26
CA LEU A 142 -6.04 -19.47 31.55
C LEU A 142 -6.58 -20.81 31.02
N ARG A 143 -7.41 -21.50 31.79
CA ARG A 143 -8.01 -22.80 31.39
C ARG A 143 -9.02 -22.68 30.25
N ARG A 144 -9.66 -21.52 30.09
CA ARG A 144 -10.58 -21.25 28.97
C ARG A 144 -9.86 -21.15 27.62
N ILE A 145 -8.55 -20.88 27.61
CA ILE A 145 -7.76 -20.77 26.39
C ILE A 145 -7.50 -22.18 25.83
N LYS A 146 -8.21 -22.56 24.76
CA LYS A 146 -8.12 -23.88 24.12
C LYS A 146 -6.67 -24.32 23.81
N ARG A 147 -5.82 -23.36 23.41
CA ARG A 147 -4.40 -23.61 23.07
C ARG A 147 -3.52 -24.02 24.27
N LEU A 148 -3.96 -23.74 25.49
CA LEU A 148 -3.26 -24.04 26.74
C LEU A 148 -3.79 -25.30 27.44
N LYS A 149 -4.85 -25.92 26.91
CA LYS A 149 -5.42 -27.13 27.48
C LYS A 149 -4.40 -28.28 27.44
N ASP A 150 -4.36 -29.06 28.51
CA ASP A 150 -3.49 -30.25 28.68
C ASP A 150 -1.98 -29.94 28.57
N LYS A 151 -1.57 -28.70 28.85
CA LYS A 151 -0.17 -28.26 28.90
C LYS A 151 0.25 -27.91 30.32
N ILE A 152 1.54 -28.10 30.61
CA ILE A 152 2.17 -27.54 31.82
C ILE A 152 2.36 -26.04 31.59
N LEU A 153 1.84 -25.23 32.51
CA LEU A 153 1.98 -23.77 32.49
C LEU A 153 2.95 -23.34 33.57
N LEU A 154 4.02 -22.65 33.17
CA LEU A 154 4.94 -21.97 34.07
C LEU A 154 4.71 -20.46 33.95
N VAL A 155 4.31 -19.81 35.03
CA VAL A 155 4.11 -18.36 35.09
C VAL A 155 5.33 -17.75 35.79
N VAL A 156 6.02 -16.85 35.11
CA VAL A 156 7.22 -16.18 35.63
C VAL A 156 6.95 -14.67 35.69
N LYS A 157 7.07 -14.09 36.90
CA LYS A 157 7.04 -12.63 37.10
C LYS A 157 8.46 -12.13 37.19
N ILE A 158 8.80 -11.16 36.35
CA ILE A 158 10.17 -10.72 36.12
C ILE A 158 10.20 -9.18 36.12
N SER A 159 11.31 -8.57 36.54
CA SER A 159 11.49 -7.10 36.51
C SER A 159 11.84 -6.60 35.10
N GLU A 160 11.62 -5.31 34.84
CA GLU A 160 11.74 -4.68 33.51
C GLU A 160 13.11 -4.86 32.85
N ASN A 161 14.17 -5.04 33.64
CA ASN A 161 15.55 -5.13 33.15
C ASN A 161 16.07 -6.55 32.96
N THR A 162 15.24 -7.57 33.15
CA THR A 162 15.68 -8.95 33.03
C THR A 162 15.57 -9.44 31.59
N LYS A 163 16.58 -10.18 31.14
CA LYS A 163 16.60 -10.83 29.83
C LYS A 163 16.19 -12.30 29.96
N ILE A 164 15.44 -12.80 28.98
CA ILE A 164 15.06 -14.21 28.87
C ILE A 164 15.65 -14.75 27.57
N ASP A 165 16.60 -15.67 27.69
CA ASP A 165 17.23 -16.34 26.55
C ASP A 165 16.75 -17.79 26.46
N TYR A 166 16.50 -18.25 25.23
CA TYR A 166 16.14 -19.63 24.94
C TYR A 166 17.26 -20.32 24.17
N LYS A 167 17.77 -21.44 24.70
CA LYS A 167 18.85 -22.23 24.12
C LYS A 167 18.38 -23.67 23.88
N LYS A 168 18.28 -24.06 22.62
CA LYS A 168 18.02 -25.44 22.22
C LYS A 168 19.33 -26.23 22.28
N ARG A 169 19.53 -27.10 23.28
CA ARG A 169 20.69 -27.98 23.35
C ARG A 169 20.30 -29.40 22.95
N GLY A 170 21.23 -30.16 22.37
CA GLY A 170 20.99 -31.55 21.96
C GLY A 170 20.62 -32.52 23.11
N LYS A 171 20.74 -32.09 24.37
CA LYS A 171 20.35 -32.83 25.58
C LYS A 171 19.09 -32.28 26.28
N GLY A 172 18.43 -31.28 25.70
CA GLY A 172 17.25 -30.64 26.27
C GLY A 172 17.19 -29.13 25.98
N ASP A 173 16.00 -28.56 26.11
CA ASP A 173 15.79 -27.12 25.97
C ASP A 173 16.11 -26.40 27.29
N GLU A 174 16.76 -25.25 27.20
CA GLU A 174 17.19 -24.44 28.34
C GLU A 174 16.61 -23.02 28.20
N ILE A 175 16.05 -22.50 29.29
CA ILE A 175 15.61 -21.11 29.42
C ILE A 175 16.51 -20.45 30.47
N GLU A 176 17.24 -19.42 30.06
CA GLU A 176 18.14 -18.66 30.91
C GLU A 176 17.50 -17.30 31.21
N ILE A 177 17.47 -16.92 32.49
CA ILE A 177 16.89 -15.66 32.96
C ILE A 177 18.01 -14.87 33.63
N THR A 178 18.38 -13.74 33.05
CA THR A 178 19.53 -12.93 33.48
C THR A 178 19.05 -11.55 33.90
N ALA A 179 19.24 -11.20 35.17
CA ALA A 179 18.90 -9.90 35.74
C ALA A 179 20.00 -8.86 35.57
#